data_AF-A0A9Q0P9K2-F1
#
_entry.id   AF-A0A9Q0P9K2-F1
#
_cell.length_a   1.000
_cell.length_b   1.000
_cell.length_c   1.000
_cell.angle_alpha   90.00
_cell.angle_beta   90.00
_cell.angle_gamma   90.00
#
_symmetry.space_group_name_H-M   'P 1'
#
loop_
_entity.id
_entity.type
_entity.pdbx_description
1 polymer ?
#
loop_
_entity_poly.entity_id
_entity_poly.type
_entity_poly.pdbx_seq_one_letter_code
_entity_poly.pdbx_strand_id
1 'polypeptide(L)'
;MLFFGGALFITLAVGVHLTPYFPSVSDFVSSVKSVVVYDNREDSCINLVNEVVWDVKPRVISSEGDGTVDYDKIWDWSRNGKAKGCDFEKLGRGDVKDLLNGSWIVVAGDSQARLTVQSLLSLILDEKRMAMIMGDLYKKHSDYEIVVDEIVVDEIGMKLDFVWAPYVVNLTSLMMGFKKNRTYPDVLVMGAGLWHMLHVNNASDYDVALENLRSSVVSLLPFSSELDMDGPVTGVCVC
;
A
#
# COMPACT_ATOMS: atom_id res chain seq x y z
N MET A 1 -31.04 -7.04 5.45
CA MET A 1 -29.88 -6.13 5.46
C MET A 1 -28.55 -6.78 5.08
N LEU A 2 -28.32 -8.09 5.34
CA LEU A 2 -27.09 -8.79 4.91
C LEU A 2 -27.03 -9.14 3.40
N PHE A 3 -28.18 -9.37 2.76
CA PHE A 3 -28.23 -9.74 1.34
C PHE A 3 -27.88 -8.60 0.37
N PHE A 4 -28.20 -7.34 0.73
CA PHE A 4 -27.89 -6.19 -0.10
C PHE A 4 -26.39 -5.86 -0.10
N GLY A 5 -25.71 -5.99 1.04
CA GLY A 5 -24.27 -5.79 1.15
C GLY A 5 -23.47 -6.87 0.41
N GLY A 6 -23.90 -8.13 0.50
CA GLY A 6 -23.26 -9.24 -0.22
C GLY A 6 -23.40 -9.13 -1.74
N ALA A 7 -24.61 -8.81 -2.22
CA ALA A 7 -24.82 -8.57 -3.65
C ALA A 7 -23.98 -7.39 -4.14
N LEU A 8 -23.97 -6.26 -3.42
CA LEU A 8 -23.18 -5.10 -3.79
C LEU A 8 -21.67 -5.40 -3.83
N PHE A 9 -21.16 -6.18 -2.86
CA PHE A 9 -19.76 -6.60 -2.82
C PHE A 9 -19.40 -7.51 -4.00
N ILE A 10 -20.27 -8.46 -4.36
CA ILE A 10 -20.06 -9.33 -5.52
C ILE A 10 -20.10 -8.50 -6.81
N THR A 11 -21.07 -7.59 -6.97
CA THR A 11 -21.16 -6.75 -8.17
C THR A 11 -19.96 -5.81 -8.30
N LEU A 12 -19.45 -5.28 -7.19
CA LEU A 12 -18.28 -4.40 -7.18
C LEU A 12 -16.99 -5.18 -7.46
N ALA A 13 -16.83 -6.36 -6.85
CA ALA A 13 -15.69 -7.25 -7.09
C ALA A 13 -15.66 -7.74 -8.55
N VAL A 14 -16.82 -8.15 -9.09
CA VAL A 14 -17.00 -8.53 -10.49
C VAL A 14 -16.77 -7.31 -11.40
N GLY A 15 -17.26 -6.13 -11.03
CA GLY A 15 -17.01 -4.89 -11.75
C GLY A 15 -15.52 -4.58 -11.89
N VAL A 16 -14.77 -4.62 -10.78
CA VAL A 16 -13.31 -4.39 -10.76
C VAL A 16 -12.55 -5.45 -11.58
N HIS A 17 -12.99 -6.71 -11.54
CA HIS A 17 -12.33 -7.80 -12.30
C HIS A 17 -12.72 -7.83 -13.79
N LEU A 18 -13.88 -7.28 -14.15
CA LEU A 18 -14.32 -7.13 -15.55
C LEU A 18 -13.90 -5.78 -16.16
N THR A 19 -13.38 -4.85 -15.35
CA THR A 19 -12.90 -3.52 -15.80
C THR A 19 -11.87 -3.59 -16.94
N PRO A 20 -10.95 -4.57 -17.02
CA PRO A 20 -10.01 -4.68 -18.15
C PRO A 20 -10.68 -4.99 -19.51
N TYR A 21 -11.96 -5.39 -19.52
CA TYR A 21 -12.67 -5.84 -20.72
C TYR A 21 -13.63 -4.79 -21.30
N PHE A 22 -13.78 -3.62 -20.64
CA PHE A 22 -14.63 -2.53 -21.13
C PHE A 22 -13.78 -1.31 -21.55
N PRO A 23 -13.69 -1.02 -22.86
CA PRO A 23 -12.86 0.09 -23.38
C PRO A 23 -13.38 1.49 -23.01
N SER A 24 -14.51 1.62 -22.33
CA SER A 24 -15.09 2.90 -21.90
C SER A 24 -14.72 3.33 -20.46
N VAL A 25 -13.97 2.51 -19.72
CA VAL A 25 -13.56 2.83 -18.33
C VAL A 25 -12.15 3.44 -18.26
N SER A 26 -11.36 3.35 -19.34
CA SER A 26 -10.11 4.12 -19.47
C SER A 26 -10.36 5.62 -19.29
N ASP A 27 -11.49 6.12 -19.78
CA ASP A 27 -11.87 7.53 -19.63
C ASP A 27 -12.26 7.87 -18.19
N PHE A 28 -12.86 6.93 -17.44
CA PHE A 28 -13.20 7.14 -16.03
C PHE A 28 -11.95 7.11 -15.13
N VAL A 29 -10.99 6.22 -15.41
CA VAL A 29 -9.68 6.19 -14.73
C VAL A 29 -8.85 7.43 -15.05
N SER A 30 -8.96 7.97 -16.28
CA SER A 30 -8.34 9.26 -16.65
C SER A 30 -8.94 10.47 -15.91
N SER A 31 -10.18 10.35 -15.44
CA SER A 31 -10.90 11.43 -14.75
C SER A 31 -10.63 11.48 -13.25
N VAL A 32 -10.13 10.39 -12.64
CA VAL A 32 -9.69 10.41 -11.24
C VAL A 32 -8.25 10.91 -11.25
N LYS A 33 -8.06 12.20 -10.94
CA LYS A 33 -6.76 12.70 -10.49
C LYS A 33 -6.45 12.11 -9.12
N SER A 34 -6.26 10.79 -9.05
CA SER A 34 -5.59 10.23 -7.90
C SER A 34 -4.19 10.82 -7.90
N VAL A 35 -3.83 11.49 -6.81
CA VAL A 35 -2.46 11.94 -6.59
C VAL A 35 -1.64 10.70 -6.26
N VAL A 36 -1.39 9.88 -7.29
CA VAL A 36 -0.17 9.08 -7.36
C VAL A 36 0.97 10.09 -7.36
N VAL A 37 2.12 9.74 -6.78
CA VAL A 37 3.33 10.57 -6.89
C VAL A 37 3.66 10.67 -8.39
N TYR A 38 3.09 11.69 -9.04
CA TYR A 38 3.36 12.00 -10.43
C TYR A 38 4.62 12.86 -10.38
N ASP A 39 5.74 12.23 -10.67
CA ASP A 39 6.90 13.01 -11.04
C ASP A 39 6.59 13.63 -12.40
N ASN A 40 6.53 14.95 -12.46
CA ASN A 40 6.22 15.69 -13.69
C ASN A 40 7.26 15.46 -14.81
N ARG A 41 8.35 14.73 -14.53
CA ARG A 41 9.32 14.28 -15.52
C ARG A 41 8.74 13.13 -16.35
N GLU A 42 8.63 13.33 -17.66
CA GLU A 42 8.06 12.36 -18.62
C GLU A 42 8.80 11.00 -18.69
N ASP A 43 10.00 10.92 -18.13
CA ASP A 43 10.84 9.72 -18.09
C ASP A 43 10.98 9.12 -16.69
N SER A 44 10.16 9.55 -15.72
CA SER A 44 10.24 9.02 -14.36
C SER A 44 9.65 7.62 -14.26
N CYS A 45 10.44 6.68 -13.75
CA CYS A 45 10.03 5.31 -13.54
C CYS A 45 8.87 5.17 -12.55
N ILE A 46 8.74 6.07 -11.57
CA ILE A 46 7.64 6.00 -10.59
C ILE A 46 6.25 6.00 -11.24
N ASN A 47 6.10 6.70 -12.37
CA ASN A 47 4.86 6.78 -13.12
C ASN A 47 4.49 5.45 -13.81
N LEU A 48 5.46 4.53 -13.95
CA LEU A 48 5.34 3.25 -14.64
C LEU A 48 5.20 2.07 -13.67
N VAL A 49 5.22 2.31 -12.35
CA VAL A 49 5.14 1.23 -11.33
C VAL A 49 3.86 0.41 -11.43
N ASN A 50 2.79 0.99 -11.99
CA ASN A 50 1.50 0.33 -12.17
C ASN A 50 1.37 -0.37 -13.54
N GLU A 51 2.39 -0.31 -14.41
CA GLU A 51 2.42 -1.06 -15.68
C GLU A 51 2.73 -2.55 -15.43
N VAL A 52 1.81 -3.23 -14.76
CA VAL A 52 1.91 -4.65 -14.40
C VAL A 52 1.11 -5.50 -15.38
N VAL A 53 1.71 -6.61 -15.83
CA VAL A 53 1.07 -7.62 -16.67
C VAL A 53 0.65 -8.79 -15.80
N TRP A 54 -0.59 -9.23 -15.95
CA TRP A 54 -1.15 -10.37 -15.24
C TRP A 54 -1.41 -11.51 -16.21
N ASP A 55 -0.59 -12.56 -16.12
CA ASP A 55 -0.68 -13.76 -16.94
C ASP A 55 -1.37 -14.89 -16.17
N VAL A 56 -2.49 -15.37 -16.71
CA VAL A 56 -3.21 -16.53 -16.19
C VAL A 56 -3.10 -17.68 -17.17
N LYS A 57 -2.43 -18.76 -16.78
CA LYS A 57 -2.28 -19.96 -17.62
C LYS A 57 -3.02 -21.13 -16.98
N PRO A 58 -3.87 -21.85 -17.72
CA PRO A 58 -4.52 -23.04 -17.19
C PRO A 58 -3.48 -24.12 -16.92
N ARG A 59 -3.46 -24.61 -15.68
CA ARG A 59 -2.67 -25.75 -15.26
C ARG A 59 -3.57 -26.98 -15.33
N VAL A 60 -3.36 -27.79 -16.37
CA VAL A 60 -4.06 -29.08 -16.50
C VAL A 60 -3.46 -30.04 -15.49
N ILE A 61 -4.12 -30.22 -14.35
CA ILE A 61 -3.80 -31.31 -13.43
C ILE A 61 -4.41 -32.56 -14.05
N SER A 62 -3.57 -33.38 -14.69
CA SER A 62 -3.97 -34.70 -15.18
C SER A 62 -4.13 -35.65 -13.99
N SER A 63 -5.19 -35.47 -13.21
CA SER A 63 -5.70 -36.47 -12.27
C SER A 63 -6.94 -37.08 -12.88
N GLU A 64 -6.86 -38.37 -13.20
CA GLU A 64 -7.98 -39.19 -13.64
C GLU A 64 -9.16 -39.00 -12.66
N GLY A 65 -10.19 -38.26 -13.10
CA GLY A 65 -11.48 -38.21 -12.44
C GLY A 65 -11.68 -37.10 -11.39
N ASP A 66 -11.45 -35.84 -11.75
CA ASP A 66 -12.44 -34.74 -11.60
C ASP A 66 -11.86 -33.49 -12.28
N GLY A 67 -12.67 -32.78 -13.07
CA GLY A 67 -12.21 -31.75 -14.01
C GLY A 67 -11.86 -30.40 -13.37
N THR A 68 -11.07 -30.38 -12.29
CA THR A 68 -10.61 -29.12 -11.68
C THR A 68 -9.48 -28.51 -12.50
N VAL A 69 -9.82 -27.47 -13.27
CA VAL A 69 -8.84 -26.63 -13.96
C VAL A 69 -8.22 -25.69 -12.93
N ASP A 70 -6.98 -25.95 -12.55
CA ASP A 70 -6.17 -25.02 -11.76
C ASP A 70 -5.57 -23.95 -12.68
N TYR A 71 -5.17 -22.80 -12.13
CA TYR A 71 -4.61 -21.71 -12.92
C TYR A 71 -3.33 -21.20 -12.27
N ASP A 72 -2.23 -21.23 -13.03
CA ASP A 72 -1.02 -20.52 -12.68
C ASP A 72 -1.27 -19.02 -12.89
N LYS A 73 -1.16 -18.27 -11.80
CA LYS A 73 -1.35 -16.82 -11.74
C LYS A 73 0.00 -16.18 -11.52
N ILE A 74 0.53 -15.53 -12.56
CA ILE A 74 1.82 -14.86 -12.52
C ILE A 74 1.59 -13.39 -12.83
N TRP A 75 2.23 -12.52 -12.06
CA TRP A 75 2.28 -11.11 -12.37
C TRP A 75 3.72 -10.63 -12.34
N ASP A 76 4.03 -9.72 -13.25
CA ASP A 76 5.33 -9.09 -13.38
C ASP A 76 5.14 -7.71 -14.03
N TRP A 77 6.11 -6.82 -13.90
CA TRP A 77 6.07 -5.55 -14.64
C TRP A 77 6.17 -5.80 -16.15
N SER A 78 5.56 -4.91 -16.93
CA SER A 78 5.60 -4.98 -18.38
C SER A 78 7.03 -4.99 -18.88
N ARG A 79 7.41 -6.11 -19.52
CA ARG A 79 8.72 -6.24 -20.19
C ARG A 79 8.78 -5.53 -21.54
N ASN A 80 7.68 -4.88 -21.94
CA ASN A 80 7.56 -4.08 -23.14
C ASN A 80 7.39 -2.60 -22.77
N GLY A 81 7.80 -1.70 -23.67
CA GLY A 81 7.63 -0.25 -23.46
C GLY A 81 8.64 0.35 -22.48
N LYS A 82 8.26 1.48 -21.86
CA LYS A 82 9.15 2.26 -20.98
C LYS A 82 9.46 1.53 -19.66
N ALA A 83 8.52 0.74 -19.12
CA ALA A 83 8.71 0.03 -17.85
C ALA A 83 9.90 -0.96 -17.87
N LYS A 84 10.25 -1.50 -19.03
CA LYS A 84 11.43 -2.37 -19.19
C LYS A 84 12.74 -1.68 -18.76
N GLY A 85 12.86 -0.38 -18.98
CA GLY A 85 14.08 0.39 -18.65
C GLY A 85 14.17 0.81 -17.19
N CYS A 86 13.16 0.47 -16.37
CA CYS A 86 13.08 0.88 -14.97
C CYS A 86 13.58 -0.18 -14.00
N ASP A 87 13.92 -1.38 -14.49
CA ASP A 87 14.47 -2.48 -13.70
C ASP A 87 13.73 -2.70 -12.37
N PHE A 88 12.39 -2.71 -12.43
CA PHE A 88 11.57 -2.98 -11.25
C PHE A 88 11.82 -4.40 -10.76
N GLU A 89 12.10 -4.52 -9.47
CA GLU A 89 12.34 -5.80 -8.83
C GLU A 89 11.33 -6.05 -7.71
N LYS A 90 10.99 -7.33 -7.55
CA LYS A 90 10.17 -7.77 -6.44
C LYS A 90 11.03 -7.81 -5.19
N LEU A 91 10.55 -7.17 -4.13
CA LEU A 91 11.21 -7.16 -2.83
C LEU A 91 11.31 -8.58 -2.25
N GLY A 92 12.54 -9.03 -2.00
CA GLY A 92 12.87 -10.30 -1.36
C GLY A 92 13.19 -10.14 0.13
N ARG A 93 13.38 -11.27 0.82
CA ARG A 93 13.70 -11.30 2.26
C ARG A 93 15.03 -10.61 2.59
N GLY A 94 16.04 -10.78 1.72
CA GLY A 94 17.34 -10.12 1.85
C GLY A 94 17.21 -8.60 1.77
N ASP A 95 16.47 -8.12 0.78
CA ASP A 95 16.24 -6.69 0.56
C ASP A 95 15.50 -6.06 1.74
N VAL A 96 14.46 -6.73 2.27
CA VAL A 96 13.75 -6.26 3.47
C VAL A 96 14.70 -6.13 4.66
N LYS A 97 15.57 -7.12 4.86
CA LYS A 97 16.57 -7.09 5.92
C LYS A 97 17.52 -5.91 5.73
N ASP A 98 18.02 -5.68 4.52
CA ASP A 98 18.99 -4.61 4.27
C ASP A 98 18.34 -3.21 4.38
N LEU A 99 17.09 -3.07 3.94
CA LEU A 99 16.38 -1.79 3.89
C LEU A 99 15.73 -1.38 5.22
N LEU A 100 15.20 -2.34 5.99
CA LEU A 100 14.32 -2.07 7.13
C LEU A 100 14.90 -2.49 8.49
N ASN A 101 16.16 -2.93 8.53
CA ASN A 101 16.81 -3.29 9.78
C ASN A 101 16.96 -2.07 10.70
N GLY A 102 16.53 -2.22 11.95
CA GLY A 102 16.53 -1.14 12.95
C GLY A 102 15.45 -0.08 12.73
N SER A 103 14.58 -0.24 11.73
CA SER A 103 13.55 0.76 11.39
C SER A 103 12.26 0.54 12.17
N TRP A 104 11.60 1.66 12.50
CA TRP A 104 10.22 1.68 12.97
C TRP A 104 9.28 1.97 11.80
N ILE A 105 8.43 1.00 11.49
CA ILE A 105 7.45 1.05 10.41
C ILE A 105 6.05 1.21 11.00
N VAL A 106 5.30 2.18 10.52
CA VAL A 106 3.88 2.35 10.85
C VAL A 106 3.06 2.17 9.58
N VAL A 107 2.09 1.26 9.63
CA VAL A 107 1.06 1.09 8.61
C VAL A 107 -0.29 1.46 9.21
N ALA A 108 -0.88 2.55 8.75
CA ALA A 108 -2.13 3.06 9.30
C ALA A 108 -3.25 3.04 8.25
N GLY A 109 -4.39 2.46 8.57
CA GLY A 109 -5.49 2.42 7.61
C GLY A 109 -6.62 1.46 7.92
N ASP A 110 -7.37 1.14 6.86
CA ASP A 110 -8.41 0.12 6.87
C ASP A 110 -7.86 -1.30 6.60
N SER A 111 -8.76 -2.24 6.30
CA SER A 111 -8.38 -3.64 6.02
C SER A 111 -7.44 -3.80 4.82
N GLN A 112 -7.40 -2.87 3.87
CA GLN A 112 -6.46 -2.91 2.73
C GLN A 112 -5.04 -2.60 3.20
N ALA A 113 -4.86 -1.60 4.07
CA ALA A 113 -3.56 -1.30 4.66
C ALA A 113 -3.02 -2.49 5.49
N ARG A 114 -3.92 -3.25 6.13
CA ARG A 114 -3.55 -4.47 6.85
C ARG A 114 -3.00 -5.57 5.94
N LEU A 115 -3.45 -5.65 4.69
CA LEU A 115 -2.89 -6.60 3.71
C LEU A 115 -1.44 -6.26 3.37
N THR A 116 -1.07 -4.98 3.40
CA THR A 116 0.34 -4.56 3.25
C THR A 116 1.19 -5.10 4.40
N VAL A 117 0.69 -5.03 5.65
CA VAL A 117 1.37 -5.61 6.82
C VAL A 117 1.54 -7.11 6.66
N GLN A 118 0.48 -7.83 6.29
CA GLN A 118 0.57 -9.27 6.03
C GLN A 118 1.63 -9.57 4.96
N SER A 119 1.63 -8.83 3.86
CA SER A 119 2.53 -9.06 2.74
C SER A 119 3.99 -8.84 3.14
N LEU A 120 4.27 -7.77 3.88
CA LEU A 120 5.61 -7.48 4.40
C LEU A 120 6.07 -8.56 5.40
N LEU A 121 5.22 -8.93 6.37
CA LEU A 121 5.56 -9.97 7.35
C LEU A 121 5.75 -11.34 6.69
N SER A 122 5.03 -11.65 5.61
CA SER A 122 5.18 -12.90 4.86
C SER A 122 6.52 -12.98 4.10
N LEU A 123 7.20 -11.86 3.85
CA LEU A 123 8.56 -11.85 3.29
C LEU A 123 9.61 -12.19 4.35
N ILE A 124 9.32 -11.90 5.62
CA ILE A 124 10.28 -11.95 6.72
C ILE A 124 10.13 -13.22 7.56
N LEU A 125 8.88 -13.55 7.87
CA LEU A 125 8.50 -14.66 8.73
C LEU A 125 8.32 -15.94 7.91
N ASP A 126 8.69 -17.08 8.49
CA ASP A 126 8.34 -18.38 7.92
C ASP A 126 6.84 -18.67 8.06
N GLU A 127 6.35 -19.67 7.31
CA GLU A 127 4.93 -20.02 7.29
C GLU A 127 4.37 -20.33 8.69
N LYS A 128 5.19 -20.93 9.56
CA LYS A 128 4.79 -21.31 10.91
C LYS A 128 4.57 -20.09 11.80
N ARG A 129 5.51 -19.13 11.79
CA ARG A 129 5.41 -17.88 12.55
C ARG A 129 4.30 -17.00 12.01
N MET A 130 4.16 -16.94 10.68
CA MET A 130 3.05 -16.24 10.05
C MET A 130 1.71 -16.81 10.55
N ALA A 131 1.56 -18.14 10.57
CA ALA A 131 0.34 -18.79 11.08
C ALA A 131 0.05 -18.49 12.56
N MET A 132 1.08 -18.32 13.40
CA MET A 132 0.92 -17.97 14.82
C MET A 132 0.37 -16.55 15.01
N ILE A 133 0.81 -15.58 14.20
CA ILE A 133 0.41 -14.18 14.36
C ILE A 133 -0.90 -13.83 13.65
N MET A 134 -1.35 -14.67 12.70
CA MET A 134 -2.54 -14.39 11.87
C MET A 134 -3.79 -14.08 12.70
N GLY A 135 -4.01 -14.78 13.82
CA GLY A 135 -5.17 -14.56 14.67
C GLY A 135 -5.21 -13.15 15.27
N ASP A 136 -4.06 -12.68 15.76
CA ASP A 136 -3.92 -11.36 16.37
C ASP A 136 -3.90 -10.25 15.31
N LEU A 137 -3.19 -10.44 14.19
CA LEU A 137 -3.14 -9.51 13.07
C LEU A 137 -4.54 -9.22 12.50
N TYR A 138 -5.39 -10.25 12.40
CA TYR A 138 -6.74 -10.15 11.85
C TYR A 138 -7.83 -9.87 12.89
N LYS A 139 -7.46 -9.58 14.13
CA LYS A 139 -8.42 -9.13 15.12
C LYS A 139 -9.19 -7.90 14.58
N LYS A 140 -10.50 -7.96 14.75
CA LYS A 140 -11.42 -7.04 14.07
C LYS A 140 -11.22 -5.63 14.60
N HIS A 141 -10.97 -4.70 13.68
CA HIS A 141 -10.86 -3.26 13.95
C HIS A 141 -9.90 -2.90 15.08
N SER A 142 -8.81 -3.65 15.22
CA SER A 142 -7.78 -3.43 16.23
C SER A 142 -6.44 -3.06 15.61
N ASP A 143 -5.65 -2.38 16.42
CA ASP A 143 -4.22 -2.19 16.21
C ASP A 143 -3.48 -3.53 16.39
N TYR A 144 -2.26 -3.59 15.85
CA TYR A 144 -1.37 -4.73 15.99
C TYR A 144 0.08 -4.22 16.05
N GLU A 145 0.92 -4.83 16.88
CA GLU A 145 2.33 -4.46 17.06
C GLU A 145 3.18 -5.72 17.08
N ILE A 146 4.35 -5.66 16.45
CA ILE A 146 5.34 -6.73 16.44
C ILE A 146 6.76 -6.15 16.36
N VAL A 147 7.66 -6.69 17.17
CA VAL A 147 9.10 -6.48 17.05
C VAL A 147 9.70 -7.77 16.51
N VAL A 148 10.29 -7.72 15.31
CA VAL A 148 10.68 -8.94 14.58
C VAL A 148 11.90 -9.63 15.19
N ASP A 149 12.76 -8.90 15.90
CA ASP A 149 13.88 -9.46 16.68
C ASP A 149 13.46 -10.51 17.70
N GLU A 150 12.25 -10.40 18.26
CA GLU A 150 11.77 -11.34 19.28
C GLU A 150 11.40 -12.71 18.67
N ILE A 151 11.25 -12.78 17.35
CA ILE A 151 10.65 -13.92 16.67
C ILE A 151 11.63 -14.59 15.71
N VAL A 152 12.55 -13.86 15.07
CA VAL A 152 13.47 -14.38 14.04
C VAL A 152 14.90 -14.54 14.57
N VAL A 153 15.55 -15.67 14.26
CA VAL A 153 16.95 -15.96 14.69
C VAL A 153 17.97 -15.09 13.94
N ASP A 154 17.60 -14.65 12.74
CA ASP A 154 18.30 -13.60 12.01
C ASP A 154 17.71 -12.26 12.44
N GLU A 155 18.33 -11.61 13.42
CA GLU A 155 17.96 -10.30 13.99
C GLU A 155 17.70 -9.28 12.87
N ILE A 156 16.44 -8.88 12.71
CA ILE A 156 16.02 -7.74 11.89
C ILE A 156 15.33 -6.83 12.89
N GLY A 157 16.01 -5.76 13.29
CA GLY A 157 15.57 -4.81 14.33
C GLY A 157 14.36 -3.96 13.94
N MET A 158 13.52 -4.50 13.08
CA MET A 158 12.32 -3.90 12.57
C MET A 158 11.21 -4.00 13.61
N LYS A 159 10.70 -2.84 14.00
CA LYS A 159 9.43 -2.71 14.72
C LYS A 159 8.34 -2.36 13.71
N LEU A 160 7.22 -3.08 13.73
CA LEU A 160 6.06 -2.80 12.90
C LEU A 160 4.82 -2.57 13.75
N ASP A 161 4.20 -1.40 13.54
CA ASP A 161 2.92 -1.04 14.12
C ASP A 161 1.86 -0.92 13.02
N PHE A 162 0.78 -1.69 13.15
CA PHE A 162 -0.46 -1.47 12.42
C PHE A 162 -1.42 -0.66 13.28
N VAL A 163 -1.88 0.48 12.76
CA VAL A 163 -2.88 1.33 13.40
C VAL A 163 -4.19 1.26 12.61
N TRP A 164 -5.26 0.82 13.26
CA TRP A 164 -6.60 0.83 12.69
C TRP A 164 -7.12 2.27 12.57
N ALA A 165 -6.97 2.83 11.38
CA ALA A 165 -7.33 4.20 11.04
C ALA A 165 -8.16 4.21 9.75
N PRO A 166 -9.40 3.68 9.79
CA PRO A 166 -10.19 3.40 8.59
C PRO A 166 -10.63 4.67 7.85
N TYR A 167 -10.63 5.81 8.53
CA TYR A 167 -10.95 7.10 7.93
C TYR A 167 -9.69 7.99 7.82
N VAL A 168 -9.54 8.70 6.71
CA VAL A 168 -8.60 9.82 6.50
C VAL A 168 -8.50 10.76 7.71
N VAL A 169 -9.61 11.11 8.36
CA VAL A 169 -9.57 11.95 9.59
C VAL A 169 -8.84 11.27 10.77
N ASN A 170 -8.86 9.94 10.86
CA ASN A 170 -8.06 9.20 11.82
C ASN A 170 -6.57 9.30 11.49
N LEU A 171 -6.21 9.21 10.20
CA LEU A 171 -4.83 9.41 9.75
C LEU A 171 -4.34 10.83 10.07
N THR A 172 -5.17 11.85 9.85
CA THR A 172 -4.84 13.23 10.22
C THR A 172 -4.59 13.35 11.72
N SER A 173 -5.44 12.70 12.54
CA SER A 173 -5.29 12.66 14.00
C SER A 173 -3.99 11.97 14.43
N LEU A 174 -3.60 10.89 13.73
CA LEU A 174 -2.34 10.20 13.95
C LEU A 174 -1.13 11.10 13.65
N MET A 175 -1.16 11.86 12.54
CA MET A 175 -0.09 12.80 12.19
C MET A 175 0.07 13.90 13.25
N MET A 176 -1.03 14.44 13.75
CA MET A 176 -1.00 15.39 14.86
C MET A 176 -0.40 14.78 16.14
N GLY A 177 -0.68 13.50 16.39
CA GLY A 177 -0.08 12.72 17.48
C GLY A 177 1.44 12.64 17.36
N PHE A 178 1.96 12.24 16.19
CA PHE A 178 3.40 12.20 15.92
C PHE A 178 4.05 13.57 16.10
N LYS A 179 3.44 14.62 15.57
CA LYS A 179 3.93 16.00 15.73
C LYS A 179 4.04 16.42 17.19
N LYS A 180 2.98 16.14 17.98
CA LYS A 180 2.91 16.51 19.39
C LYS A 180 3.95 15.77 20.22
N ASN A 181 4.13 14.47 19.96
CA ASN A 181 5.03 13.61 20.70
C ASN A 181 6.49 13.73 20.23
N ARG A 182 6.73 14.35 19.07
CA ARG A 182 8.04 14.43 18.40
C ARG A 182 8.66 13.05 18.15
N THR A 183 7.82 12.08 17.85
CA THR A 183 8.19 10.69 17.54
C THR A 183 7.67 10.38 16.14
N TYR A 184 8.58 10.07 15.23
CA TYR A 184 8.27 9.82 13.83
C TYR A 184 8.76 8.44 13.43
N PRO A 185 7.94 7.64 12.72
CA PRO A 185 8.42 6.39 12.13
C PRO A 185 9.39 6.67 10.99
N ASP A 186 10.30 5.74 10.75
CA ASP A 186 11.21 5.78 9.59
C ASP A 186 10.44 5.54 8.29
N VAL A 187 9.43 4.67 8.35
CA VAL A 187 8.54 4.37 7.23
C VAL A 187 7.09 4.50 7.66
N LEU A 188 6.32 5.32 6.93
CA LEU A 188 4.89 5.50 7.13
C LEU A 188 4.12 5.10 5.87
N VAL A 189 3.24 4.12 6.00
CA VAL A 189 2.30 3.72 4.95
C VAL A 189 0.88 4.04 5.42
N MET A 190 0.11 4.70 4.57
CA MET A 190 -1.26 5.11 4.88
C MET A 190 -2.24 4.63 3.82
N GLY A 191 -3.39 4.09 4.23
CA GLY A 191 -4.43 3.64 3.32
C GLY A 191 -5.83 3.66 3.93
N ALA A 192 -6.65 4.65 3.56
CA ALA A 192 -8.00 4.85 4.12
C ALA A 192 -9.03 5.21 3.02
N GLY A 193 -9.22 4.30 2.07
CA GLY A 193 -10.13 4.48 0.93
C GLY A 193 -11.36 3.59 1.00
N LEU A 194 -11.20 2.31 1.37
CA LEU A 194 -12.29 1.34 1.32
C LEU A 194 -13.38 1.69 2.33
N TRP A 195 -12.99 1.89 3.59
CA TRP A 195 -13.96 2.12 4.65
C TRP A 195 -14.67 3.47 4.48
N HIS A 196 -13.95 4.49 4.01
CA HIS A 196 -14.52 5.77 3.61
C HIS A 196 -15.56 5.60 2.50
N MET A 197 -15.22 4.92 1.41
CA MET A 197 -16.14 4.70 0.29
C MET A 197 -17.41 3.92 0.71
N LEU A 198 -17.29 3.01 1.68
CA LEU A 198 -18.42 2.22 2.16
C LEU A 198 -19.39 3.00 3.08
N HIS A 199 -18.91 4.04 3.76
CA HIS A 199 -19.67 4.71 4.84
C HIS A 199 -19.87 6.22 4.62
N VAL A 200 -19.11 6.83 3.71
CA VAL A 200 -19.16 8.25 3.38
C VAL A 200 -19.49 8.38 1.91
N ASN A 201 -20.71 8.86 1.64
CA ASN A 201 -21.24 8.98 0.28
C ASN A 201 -20.95 10.34 -0.37
N ASN A 202 -20.19 11.21 0.29
CA ASN A 202 -19.87 12.55 -0.20
C ASN A 202 -18.39 12.63 -0.59
N ALA A 203 -18.14 12.72 -1.90
CA ALA A 203 -16.79 12.83 -2.45
C ALA A 203 -16.10 14.15 -2.04
N SER A 204 -16.85 15.24 -1.90
CA SER A 204 -16.30 16.54 -1.50
C SER A 204 -15.78 16.52 -0.06
N ASP A 205 -16.45 15.81 0.84
CA ASP A 205 -16.00 15.67 2.23
C ASP A 205 -14.71 14.83 2.30
N TYR A 206 -14.59 13.82 1.43
CA TYR A 206 -13.39 13.01 1.30
C TYR A 206 -12.20 13.83 0.78
N ASP A 207 -12.43 14.69 -0.22
CA ASP A 207 -11.43 15.60 -0.77
C ASP A 207 -10.88 16.56 0.29
N VAL A 208 -11.77 17.24 1.03
CA VAL A 208 -11.39 18.11 2.14
C VAL A 208 -10.63 17.34 3.23
N ALA A 209 -11.03 16.10 3.52
CA ALA A 209 -10.29 15.27 4.47
C ALA A 209 -8.86 14.96 3.99
N LEU A 210 -8.69 14.67 2.69
CA LEU A 210 -7.38 14.43 2.09
C LEU A 210 -6.49 15.68 2.08
N GLU A 211 -7.05 16.86 1.79
CA GLU A 211 -6.32 18.13 1.88
C GLU A 211 -5.79 18.40 3.29
N ASN A 212 -6.61 18.12 4.30
CA ASN A 212 -6.22 18.25 5.71
C ASN A 212 -5.14 17.24 6.10
N LEU A 213 -5.24 15.99 5.62
CA LEU A 213 -4.22 14.97 5.83
C LEU A 213 -2.90 15.40 5.19
N ARG A 214 -2.93 15.82 3.92
CA ARG A 214 -1.75 16.33 3.18
C ARG A 214 -1.07 17.46 3.95
N SER A 215 -1.83 18.45 4.40
CA SER A 215 -1.31 19.59 5.16
C SER A 215 -0.65 19.14 6.47
N SER A 216 -1.24 18.15 7.15
CA SER A 216 -0.68 17.59 8.38
C SER A 216 0.64 16.85 8.14
N VAL A 217 0.71 16.03 7.08
CA VAL A 217 1.92 15.29 6.67
C VAL A 217 3.04 16.25 6.28
N VAL A 218 2.76 17.26 5.45
CA VAL A 218 3.74 18.29 5.05
C VAL A 218 4.30 19.00 6.28
N SER A 219 3.50 19.20 7.32
CA SER A 219 3.95 19.83 8.56
C SER A 219 4.86 18.96 9.44
N LEU A 220 5.00 17.67 9.13
CA LEU A 220 5.94 16.75 9.77
C LEU A 220 7.30 16.74 9.08
N LEU A 221 7.35 17.16 7.81
CA LEU A 221 8.61 17.18 7.07
C LEU A 221 9.54 18.21 7.69
N PRO A 222 10.84 17.88 7.84
CA PRO A 222 11.84 18.82 8.33
C PRO A 222 12.13 19.86 7.25
N PHE A 223 11.24 20.81 7.04
CA PHE A 223 11.59 22.02 6.29
C PHE A 223 12.42 22.90 7.23
N SER A 224 13.74 22.89 7.01
CA SER A 224 14.60 23.94 7.55
C SER A 224 14.06 25.29 7.08
N SER A 225 13.70 26.16 8.02
CA SER A 225 13.41 27.56 7.75
C SER A 225 14.70 28.40 7.60
N GLU A 226 15.83 27.79 7.22
CA GLU A 226 17.13 28.46 6.97
C GLU A 226 17.55 28.41 5.50
N LEU A 227 16.60 28.51 4.56
CA LEU A 227 16.89 28.81 3.15
C LEU A 227 16.08 30.02 2.66
N ASP A 228 15.93 31.01 3.54
CA ASP A 228 15.64 32.38 3.14
C ASP A 228 16.89 33.18 3.50
N MET A 229 17.49 33.85 2.51
CA MET A 229 18.86 34.42 2.49
C MET A 229 19.95 33.51 1.90
N ASP A 230 19.93 33.30 0.58
CA ASP A 230 20.89 33.95 -0.35
C ASP A 230 21.09 33.12 -1.64
N GLY A 231 20.65 33.66 -2.78
CA GLY A 231 21.15 33.31 -4.14
C GLY A 231 20.92 31.90 -4.71
N PRO A 232 21.01 31.73 -6.05
CA PRO A 232 20.70 30.47 -6.72
C PRO A 232 21.91 29.53 -6.63
N VAL A 233 21.77 28.43 -5.89
CA VAL A 233 22.70 27.31 -5.98
C VAL A 233 21.90 26.07 -6.37
N THR A 234 22.13 25.66 -7.61
CA THR A 234 21.77 24.35 -8.16
C THR A 234 22.26 23.24 -7.23
N GLY A 235 21.33 22.62 -6.52
CA GLY A 235 21.56 21.45 -5.67
C GLY A 235 20.63 20.32 -6.12
N VAL A 236 21.26 19.23 -6.56
CA VAL A 236 20.62 18.00 -7.04
C VAL A 236 19.94 17.28 -5.88
N CYS A 237 18.62 17.10 -5.95
CA CYS A 237 17.94 16.05 -5.18
C CYS A 237 17.97 14.77 -6.00
N VAL A 238 18.71 13.78 -5.49
CA VAL A 238 18.57 12.39 -5.87
C VAL A 238 17.37 11.85 -5.11
N CYS A 239 16.30 11.56 -5.83
CA CYS A 239 15.33 10.52 -5.52
C CYS A 239 15.39 9.53 -6.67
#